data_AF-A0A2D4HCQ4-F1
#
_entry.id   AF-A0A2D4HCQ4-F1
#
_cell.length_a   1.000
_cell.length_b   1.000
_cell.length_c   1.000
_cell.angle_alpha   90.00
_cell.angle_beta   90.00
_cell.angle_gamma   90.00
#
_symmetry.space_group_name_H-M   'P 1'
#
loop_
_entity.id
_entity.type
_entity.pdbx_description
1 polymer ?
#
loop_
_entity_poly.entity_id
_entity_poly.type
_entity_poly.pdbx_seq_one_letter_code
_entity_poly.pdbx_strand_id
1 'polypeptide(L)'
;MNPGRKSLIILEEKLKKLEEECKLKESERVSLELELTEVKENLKKALAGGITLGLAIEPKSQSLTAQSPVLKHRTLENSPISSCDTSDTECSMPVNSAIVLKRHSSSSTSPCRGHVLQKAKEWEMKNGT
;
A
#
# COMPACT_ATOMS: atom_id res chain seq x y z
N MET A 1 65.63 18.53 -3.47
CA MET A 1 64.35 17.91 -3.89
C MET A 1 63.62 18.85 -4.84
N ASN A 2 63.27 18.42 -6.06
CA ASN A 2 62.61 19.27 -7.06
C ASN A 2 61.13 19.52 -6.65
N PRO A 3 60.66 20.78 -6.56
CA PRO A 3 59.29 21.10 -6.12
C PRO A 3 58.19 20.56 -7.05
N GLY A 4 58.46 20.41 -8.35
CA GLY A 4 57.53 19.77 -9.29
C GLY A 4 57.30 18.29 -8.99
N ARG A 5 58.36 17.56 -8.58
CA ARG A 5 58.24 16.15 -8.18
C ARG A 5 57.40 15.96 -6.92
N LYS A 6 57.50 16.86 -5.94
CA LYS A 6 56.66 16.83 -4.73
C LYS A 6 55.18 17.03 -5.06
N SER A 7 54.88 17.94 -5.97
CA SER A 7 53.51 18.25 -6.39
C SER A 7 52.87 17.07 -7.15
N LEU A 8 53.64 16.38 -7.98
CA LEU A 8 53.19 15.17 -8.68
C LEU A 8 52.80 14.06 -7.70
N ILE A 9 53.64 13.77 -6.70
CA ILE A 9 53.36 12.73 -5.69
C ILE A 9 52.04 13.02 -4.95
N ILE A 10 51.80 14.28 -4.56
CA ILE A 10 50.56 14.69 -3.88
C ILE A 10 49.34 14.50 -4.80
N LEU A 11 49.47 14.81 -6.09
CA LEU A 11 48.38 14.62 -7.05
C LEU A 11 48.10 13.14 -7.30
N GLU A 12 49.13 12.31 -7.42
CA GLU A 12 49.02 10.85 -7.57
C GLU A 12 48.34 10.22 -6.35
N GLU A 13 48.68 10.66 -5.14
CA GLU A 13 48.04 10.19 -3.91
C GLU A 13 46.55 10.56 -3.85
N LYS A 14 46.21 11.80 -4.22
CA LYS A 14 44.82 12.26 -4.30
C LYS A 14 44.03 11.50 -5.35
N LEU A 15 44.62 11.26 -6.52
CA LEU A 15 44.01 10.49 -7.60
C LEU A 15 43.74 9.05 -7.14
N LYS A 16 44.73 8.38 -6.56
CA LYS A 16 44.57 7.04 -6.00
C LYS A 16 43.46 6.97 -4.95
N LYS A 17 43.38 7.97 -4.06
CA LYS A 17 42.31 8.02 -3.06
C LYS A 17 40.92 8.14 -3.71
N LEU A 18 40.77 9.00 -4.71
CA LEU A 18 39.51 9.17 -5.45
C LEU A 18 39.13 7.90 -6.21
N GLU A 19 40.08 7.21 -6.83
CA GLU A 19 39.84 5.95 -7.53
C GLU A 19 39.29 4.87 -6.60
N GLU A 20 39.85 4.74 -5.38
CA GLU A 20 39.36 3.78 -4.39
C GLU A 20 37.97 4.16 -3.86
N GLU A 21 37.71 5.44 -3.63
CA GLU A 21 36.38 5.93 -3.25
C GLU A 21 35.33 5.65 -4.33
N CYS A 22 35.68 5.88 -5.60
CA CYS A 22 34.82 5.56 -6.75
C CYS A 22 34.51 4.06 -6.82
N LYS A 23 35.50 3.18 -6.61
CA LYS A 23 35.27 1.73 -6.58
C LYS A 23 34.32 1.31 -5.47
N LEU A 24 34.47 1.89 -4.28
CA LEU A 24 33.58 1.60 -3.15
C LEU A 24 32.15 2.05 -3.46
N LYS A 25 31.98 3.26 -4.01
CA LYS A 25 30.68 3.79 -4.40
C LYS A 25 30.00 2.97 -5.49
N GLU A 26 30.77 2.47 -6.45
CA GLU A 26 30.25 1.60 -7.49
C GLU A 26 29.79 0.24 -6.91
N SER A 27 30.55 -0.33 -5.98
CA SER A 27 30.13 -1.54 -5.28
C SER A 27 28.83 -1.33 -4.49
N GLU A 28 28.70 -0.21 -3.79
CA GLU A 28 27.47 0.16 -3.07
C GLU A 28 26.30 0.31 -4.04
N ARG A 29 26.50 1.01 -5.17
CA ARG A 29 25.50 1.19 -6.22
C ARG A 29 25.00 -0.14 -6.77
N VAL A 30 25.90 -1.06 -7.11
CA VAL A 30 25.56 -2.40 -7.61
C VAL A 30 24.77 -3.20 -6.57
N SER A 31 25.19 -3.16 -5.30
CA SER A 31 24.48 -3.86 -4.22
C SER A 31 23.04 -3.36 -4.09
N LEU A 32 22.84 -2.04 -4.11
CA LEU A 32 21.51 -1.42 -4.03
C LEU A 32 20.65 -1.74 -5.26
N GLU A 33 21.25 -1.82 -6.44
CA GLU A 33 20.54 -2.19 -7.68
C GLU A 33 20.04 -3.64 -7.63
N LEU A 34 20.85 -4.56 -7.10
CA LEU A 34 20.46 -5.95 -6.89
C LEU A 34 19.32 -6.08 -5.88
N GLU A 35 19.45 -5.44 -4.71
CA GLU A 35 18.39 -5.44 -3.68
C GLU A 35 17.09 -4.83 -4.20
N LEU A 36 17.18 -3.70 -4.92
CA LEU A 36 16.01 -3.06 -5.52
C LEU A 36 15.33 -3.97 -6.54
N THR A 37 16.12 -4.72 -7.32
CA THR A 37 15.59 -5.68 -8.29
C THR A 37 14.87 -6.83 -7.60
N GLU A 38 15.47 -7.38 -6.54
CA GLU A 38 14.85 -8.43 -5.72
C GLU A 38 13.54 -7.96 -5.10
N VAL A 39 13.52 -6.78 -4.46
CA VAL A 39 12.31 -6.21 -3.85
C VAL A 39 11.21 -5.99 -4.90
N LYS A 40 11.57 -5.49 -6.09
CA LYS A 40 10.61 -5.34 -7.20
C LYS A 40 10.04 -6.68 -7.65
N GLU A 41 10.85 -7.72 -7.74
CA GLU A 41 10.39 -9.06 -8.09
C GLU A 41 9.49 -9.64 -6.99
N ASN A 42 9.88 -9.51 -5.72
CA ASN A 42 9.11 -9.97 -4.57
C ASN A 42 7.75 -9.26 -4.48
N LEU A 43 7.71 -7.96 -4.76
CA LEU A 43 6.46 -7.20 -4.85
C LEU A 43 5.56 -7.73 -5.96
N LYS A 44 6.12 -7.98 -7.16
CA LYS A 44 5.35 -8.57 -8.28
C LYS A 44 4.78 -9.94 -7.91
N LYS A 45 5.59 -10.79 -7.26
CA LYS A 45 5.14 -12.11 -6.77
C LYS A 45 4.00 -11.96 -5.76
N ALA A 46 4.13 -11.06 -4.78
CA ALA A 46 3.10 -10.81 -3.78
C ALA A 46 1.79 -10.32 -4.42
N LEU A 47 1.87 -9.37 -5.36
CA LEU A 47 0.70 -8.87 -6.08
C LEU A 47 0.04 -9.93 -6.98
N ALA A 48 0.82 -10.86 -7.53
CA ALA A 48 0.32 -11.99 -8.31
C ALA A 48 -0.33 -13.11 -7.45
N GLY A 49 -0.50 -12.90 -6.15
CA GLY A 49 -1.08 -13.89 -5.22
C GLY A 49 -0.05 -14.62 -4.36
N GLY A 50 1.24 -14.29 -4.47
CA GLY A 50 2.33 -14.92 -3.74
C GLY A 50 2.53 -16.40 -4.10
N ILE A 51 3.56 -17.03 -3.53
CA ILE A 51 3.55 -18.48 -3.35
C ILE A 51 2.41 -18.74 -2.34
N THR A 52 1.22 -19.02 -2.85
CA THR A 52 0.12 -19.53 -2.03
C THR A 52 0.57 -20.88 -1.50
N LEU A 53 1.04 -20.87 -0.25
CA LEU A 53 1.33 -22.06 0.53
C LEU A 53 0.00 -22.81 0.73
N GLY A 54 -0.37 -23.67 -0.23
CA GLY A 54 -1.47 -24.62 -0.09
C GLY A 54 -2.90 -24.07 -0.12
N LEU A 55 -3.15 -22.84 -0.56
CA LEU A 55 -4.51 -22.35 -0.83
C LEU A 55 -4.73 -22.25 -2.33
N ALA A 56 -5.06 -23.38 -2.94
CA ALA A 56 -5.61 -23.44 -4.29
C ALA A 56 -6.96 -22.71 -4.29
N ILE A 57 -6.96 -21.43 -4.59
CA ILE A 57 -8.15 -20.75 -5.12
C ILE A 57 -7.80 -20.43 -6.56
N GLU A 58 -8.14 -21.39 -7.45
CA GLU A 58 -8.13 -21.20 -8.89
C GLU A 58 -8.86 -19.87 -9.21
N PRO A 59 -8.27 -18.95 -9.99
CA PRO A 59 -9.01 -17.81 -10.49
C PRO A 59 -9.96 -18.32 -11.59
N LYS A 60 -11.08 -18.92 -11.19
CA LYS A 60 -12.14 -19.29 -12.11
C LYS A 60 -12.91 -18.02 -12.46
N SER A 61 -12.68 -17.53 -13.66
CA SER A 61 -13.65 -16.73 -14.41
C SER A 61 -14.94 -17.54 -14.54
N GLN A 62 -15.84 -17.46 -13.56
CA GLN A 62 -17.16 -18.07 -13.67
C GLN A 62 -18.18 -17.23 -12.92
N SER A 63 -19.02 -16.57 -13.72
CA SER A 63 -20.33 -16.00 -13.38
C SER A 63 -20.94 -16.62 -12.12
N LEU A 64 -20.87 -15.92 -10.99
CA LEU A 64 -21.56 -16.31 -9.76
C LEU A 64 -23.02 -15.85 -9.84
N THR A 65 -23.89 -16.70 -10.40
CA THR A 65 -25.24 -16.84 -9.84
C THR A 65 -25.08 -17.46 -8.46
N ALA A 66 -25.20 -16.64 -7.43
CA ALA A 66 -25.06 -17.04 -6.04
C ALA A 66 -26.12 -18.10 -5.65
N GLN A 67 -25.68 -19.33 -5.42
CA GLN A 67 -26.39 -20.26 -4.55
C GLN A 67 -25.45 -20.64 -3.40
N SER A 68 -25.83 -20.19 -2.21
CA SER A 68 -25.17 -20.44 -0.93
C SER A 68 -25.32 -21.92 -0.52
N PRO A 69 -24.29 -22.58 0.07
CA PRO A 69 -24.44 -23.92 0.62
C PRO A 69 -25.18 -23.87 1.96
N VAL A 70 -26.35 -24.51 1.97
CA VAL A 70 -27.24 -24.67 3.11
C VAL A 70 -26.70 -25.74 4.09
N LEU A 71 -26.51 -25.30 5.34
CA LEU A 71 -26.73 -25.97 6.64
C LEU A 71 -26.09 -27.34 6.94
N LYS A 72 -25.33 -27.40 8.04
CA LYS A 72 -25.47 -28.41 9.12
C LYS A 72 -25.11 -27.80 10.49
N HIS A 73 -26.12 -27.29 11.21
CA HIS A 73 -25.98 -26.94 12.61
C HIS A 73 -26.17 -28.21 13.45
N ARG A 74 -25.15 -28.63 14.19
CA ARG A 74 -25.21 -29.78 15.11
C ARG A 74 -25.77 -29.27 16.44
N THR A 75 -27.00 -29.63 16.75
CA THR A 75 -27.56 -29.46 18.11
C THR A 75 -26.76 -30.35 19.05
N LEU A 76 -26.20 -29.75 20.10
CA LEU A 76 -25.72 -30.46 21.28
C LEU A 76 -26.50 -29.86 22.45
N GLU A 77 -27.61 -30.52 22.75
CA GLU A 77 -28.37 -30.35 23.97
C GLU A 77 -27.48 -30.57 25.20
N ASN A 78 -27.39 -29.56 26.07
CA ASN A 78 -27.29 -29.64 27.54
C ASN A 78 -27.36 -28.21 28.11
N SER A 79 -28.50 -27.83 28.69
CA SER A 79 -28.66 -26.62 29.52
C SER A 79 -28.54 -27.00 31.01
N PRO A 80 -28.26 -26.04 31.94
CA PRO A 80 -29.38 -25.36 32.59
C PRO A 80 -29.14 -23.88 33.02
N ILE A 81 -30.16 -23.04 32.79
CA ILE A 81 -30.64 -21.83 33.52
C ILE A 81 -29.71 -20.64 33.86
N SER A 82 -30.01 -19.50 33.23
CA SER A 82 -30.28 -18.23 33.92
C SER A 82 -31.36 -17.43 33.16
N SER A 83 -32.53 -17.27 33.79
CA SER A 83 -33.64 -16.35 33.48
C SER A 83 -33.16 -14.88 33.46
N CYS A 84 -33.81 -13.85 32.91
CA CYS A 84 -35.13 -13.55 32.32
C CYS A 84 -34.97 -12.23 31.53
N ASP A 85 -35.46 -12.12 30.30
CA ASP A 85 -36.72 -11.45 29.89
C ASP A 85 -36.64 -9.92 29.71
N THR A 86 -36.43 -9.49 28.46
CA THR A 86 -37.13 -8.35 27.84
C THR A 86 -37.30 -8.67 26.36
N SER A 87 -38.46 -9.25 26.05
CA SER A 87 -39.33 -8.98 24.90
C SER A 87 -38.74 -8.41 23.59
N ASP A 88 -39.17 -9.10 22.54
CA ASP A 88 -39.67 -8.60 21.25
C ASP A 88 -38.69 -8.61 20.08
N THR A 89 -38.87 -9.67 19.28
CA THR A 89 -38.91 -9.65 17.81
C THR A 89 -37.96 -8.69 17.10
N GLU A 90 -36.95 -9.25 16.45
CA GLU A 90 -36.87 -9.35 14.99
C GLU A 90 -35.41 -9.57 14.60
N CYS A 91 -35.17 -10.74 14.02
CA CYS A 91 -34.09 -11.11 13.11
C CYS A 91 -32.76 -10.33 13.19
N SER A 92 -31.70 -11.06 13.53
CA SER A 92 -30.31 -10.71 13.21
C SER A 92 -30.14 -10.54 11.69
N MET A 93 -30.45 -9.34 11.19
CA MET A 93 -30.33 -8.99 9.78
C MET A 93 -28.94 -8.40 9.54
N PRO A 94 -28.21 -8.89 8.53
CA PRO A 94 -26.86 -8.40 8.26
C PRO A 94 -26.89 -6.89 7.98
N VAL A 95 -26.09 -6.15 8.75
CA VAL A 95 -25.91 -4.70 8.62
C VAL A 95 -25.29 -4.38 7.26
N ASN A 96 -26.15 -4.17 6.26
CA ASN A 96 -25.77 -3.54 5.01
C ASN A 96 -26.09 -2.04 5.11
N SER A 97 -25.10 -1.26 5.50
CA SER A 97 -25.19 0.19 5.74
C SER A 97 -25.44 1.02 4.47
N ALA A 98 -25.44 0.41 3.27
CA ALA A 98 -25.53 1.14 2.00
C ALA A 98 -26.89 1.84 1.77
N ILE A 99 -27.95 1.42 2.48
CA ILE A 99 -29.29 2.01 2.33
C ILE A 99 -29.42 3.38 3.03
N VAL A 100 -28.58 3.65 4.04
CA VAL A 100 -28.61 4.93 4.79
C VAL A 100 -28.07 6.10 3.94
N LEU A 101 -27.11 5.85 3.06
CA LEU A 101 -26.51 6.89 2.20
C LEU A 101 -27.45 7.39 1.09
N LYS A 102 -28.48 6.61 0.73
CA LYS A 102 -29.42 6.96 -0.35
C LYS A 102 -30.55 7.91 0.11
N ARG A 103 -30.67 8.19 1.40
CA ARG A 103 -31.66 9.15 1.95
C ARG A 103 -31.12 10.56 2.21
N HIS A 104 -29.85 10.84 1.91
CA HIS A 104 -29.25 12.16 2.07
C HIS A 104 -28.62 12.68 0.77
N SER A 105 -29.39 12.70 -0.32
CA SER A 105 -29.05 13.50 -1.51
C SER A 105 -29.81 14.83 -1.48
N SER A 106 -29.22 15.87 -0.88
CA SER A 106 -29.34 17.29 -1.26
C SER A 106 -28.95 18.22 -0.10
N SER A 107 -27.65 18.48 0.02
CA SER A 107 -27.19 19.80 0.43
C SER A 107 -26.02 20.15 -0.47
N SER A 108 -26.34 20.85 -1.55
CA SER A 108 -25.39 21.52 -2.42
C SER A 108 -24.73 22.65 -1.64
N THR A 109 -23.78 22.31 -0.77
CA THR A 109 -22.79 23.29 -0.32
C THR A 109 -21.70 23.30 -1.37
N SER A 110 -21.60 24.39 -2.13
CA SER A 110 -20.41 24.65 -2.93
C SER A 110 -19.18 24.39 -2.05
N PRO A 111 -18.14 23.67 -2.53
CA PRO A 111 -16.94 23.49 -1.75
C PRO A 111 -16.42 24.89 -1.41
N CYS A 112 -16.42 25.23 -0.13
CA CYS A 112 -15.75 26.43 0.37
C CYS A 112 -14.34 26.37 -0.21
N ARG A 113 -14.11 27.26 -1.17
CA ARG A 113 -12.90 27.33 -1.99
C ARG A 113 -11.72 27.40 -1.04
N GLY A 114 -11.08 26.26 -0.81
CA GLY A 114 -10.05 26.13 0.21
C GLY A 114 -8.90 27.08 -0.08
N HIS A 115 -8.20 27.52 0.97
CA HIS A 115 -7.04 28.40 0.88
C HIS A 115 -6.01 27.89 -0.15
N VAL A 116 -5.88 26.57 -0.27
CA VAL A 116 -5.01 25.90 -1.26
C VAL A 116 -5.41 26.24 -2.71
N LEU A 117 -6.70 26.16 -3.06
CA LEU A 117 -7.17 26.45 -4.43
C LEU A 117 -7.03 27.94 -4.78
N GLN A 118 -7.13 28.81 -3.77
CA GLN A 118 -6.86 30.24 -3.94
C GLN A 118 -5.36 30.50 -4.19
N LYS A 119 -4.48 29.93 -3.36
CA LYS A 119 -3.02 30.05 -3.52
C LYS A 119 -2.52 29.45 -4.83
N ALA A 120 -3.12 28.36 -5.28
CA ALA A 120 -2.80 27.75 -6.59
C ALA A 120 -3.12 28.71 -7.74
N LYS A 121 -4.29 29.34 -7.73
CA LYS A 121 -4.68 30.32 -8.76
C LYS A 121 -3.79 31.57 -8.73
N GLU A 122 -3.42 32.04 -7.54
CA GLU A 122 -2.46 33.14 -7.37
C GLU A 122 -1.07 32.79 -7.93
N TRP A 123 -0.64 31.53 -7.78
CA TRP A 123 0.63 31.05 -8.32
C TRP A 123 0.61 31.02 -9.86
N GLU A 124 -0.47 30.55 -10.48
CA GLU A 124 -0.63 30.56 -11.93
C GLU A 124 -0.61 31.99 -12.50
N MET A 125 -1.27 32.96 -11.85
CA MET A 125 -1.24 34.37 -12.29
C MET A 125 0.12 35.03 -12.14
N LYS A 126 0.94 34.57 -11.18
CA LYS A 126 2.28 35.13 -10.93
C LYS A 126 3.35 34.51 -11.81
N ASN A 127 3.12 33.29 -12.29
CA ASN A 127 4.07 32.51 -13.09
C ASN A 127 3.63 32.32 -14.55
N GLY A 128 2.46 32.84 -14.94
CA GLY A 128 1.99 32.84 -16.33
C GLY A 128 2.72 33.89 -17.17
N THR A 129 3.70 33.44 -17.96
CA THR A 129 4.10 34.06 -19.23
C THR A 129 3.36 33.38 -20.36
#